data_AF-A0A6F8UT00-F1
#
_entry.id   AF-A0A6F8UT00-F1
#
_cell.length_a   1.000
_cell.length_b   1.000
_cell.length_c   1.000
_cell.angle_alpha   90.00
_cell.angle_beta   90.00
_cell.angle_gamma   90.00
#
_symmetry.space_group_name_H-M   'P 1'
#
loop_
_entity.id
_entity.type
_entity.pdbx_description
1 polymer ?
#
loop_
_entity_poly.entity_id
_entity_poly.type
_entity_poly.pdbx_seq_one_letter_code
_entity_poly.pdbx_strand_id
1 'polypeptide(L)'
;MKADDFSGMLPAFQLRDFFTGRMARWAMLEGPLGGLKRRVPLTAAGRELPDGAFAFSETWTFDEGQVDELRWLIKLVGGGKFEGSDPSLDGPAKGCASGCAFNCVYIRNVPGREGETTKLNFDDWLR
;
A
#
# COMPACT_ATOMS: atom_id res chain seq x y z
N MET A 1 10.66 11.00 3.71
CA MET A 1 9.67 12.11 3.85
C MET A 1 8.94 11.90 5.17
N LYS A 2 8.32 12.94 5.75
CA LYS A 2 7.46 12.79 6.93
C LYS A 2 6.03 13.22 6.60
N ALA A 3 5.04 12.57 7.20
CA ALA A 3 3.64 12.86 6.88
C ALA A 3 3.27 14.31 7.25
N ASP A 4 3.85 14.83 8.33
CA ASP A 4 3.65 16.20 8.80
C ASP A 4 4.10 17.27 7.79
N ASP A 5 5.01 16.93 6.86
CA ASP A 5 5.47 17.84 5.80
C ASP A 5 4.31 18.29 4.88
N PHE A 6 3.20 17.54 4.88
CA PHE A 6 2.02 17.80 4.04
C PHE A 6 0.86 18.41 4.82
N SER A 7 1.02 18.69 6.12
CA SER A 7 -0.06 19.24 6.95
C SER A 7 -0.61 20.55 6.37
N GLY A 8 -1.94 20.66 6.29
CA GLY A 8 -2.63 21.82 5.71
C GLY A 8 -2.62 21.90 4.18
N MET A 9 -1.93 20.99 3.47
CA MET A 9 -2.01 20.92 2.01
C MET A 9 -3.36 20.31 1.57
N LEU A 10 -4.00 20.97 0.61
CA LEU A 10 -5.33 20.62 0.10
C LEU A 10 -5.28 20.22 -1.38
N PRO A 11 -6.21 19.37 -1.86
CA PRO A 11 -7.24 18.69 -1.07
C PRO A 11 -6.66 17.63 -0.13
N ALA A 12 -7.31 17.43 1.02
CA ALA A 12 -6.89 16.40 1.96
C ALA A 12 -7.13 14.99 1.37
N PHE A 13 -6.21 14.07 1.61
CA PHE A 13 -6.30 12.68 1.17
C PHE A 13 -7.51 12.00 1.83
N GLN A 14 -8.41 11.49 1.00
CA GLN A 14 -9.64 10.84 1.46
C GLN A 14 -9.43 9.33 1.58
N LEU A 15 -9.06 8.85 2.78
CA LEU A 15 -8.82 7.42 3.06
C LEU A 15 -9.99 6.53 2.65
N ARG A 16 -11.22 6.95 2.98
CA ARG A 16 -12.43 6.19 2.67
C ARG A 16 -12.62 6.04 1.17
N ASP A 17 -12.50 7.12 0.42
CA ASP A 17 -12.66 7.10 -1.04
C ASP A 17 -11.58 6.25 -1.69
N PHE A 18 -10.35 6.33 -1.18
CA PHE A 18 -9.24 5.50 -1.64
C PHE A 18 -9.51 4.01 -1.43
N PHE A 19 -9.86 3.59 -0.21
CA PHE A 19 -10.05 2.16 0.12
C PHE A 19 -11.39 1.57 -0.33
N THR A 20 -12.32 2.38 -0.82
CA THR A 20 -13.58 1.90 -1.43
C THR A 20 -13.60 2.03 -2.95
N GLY A 21 -12.54 2.62 -3.53
CA GLY A 21 -12.41 2.82 -4.96
C GLY A 21 -11.94 1.59 -5.73
N ARG A 22 -12.01 1.71 -7.06
CA ARG A 22 -11.31 0.85 -8.02
C ARG A 22 -10.28 1.70 -8.74
N MET A 23 -9.08 1.18 -8.91
CA MET A 23 -7.98 1.92 -9.53
C MET A 23 -7.06 1.02 -10.33
N ALA A 24 -6.52 1.56 -11.41
CA ALA A 24 -5.35 1.02 -12.10
C ALA A 24 -4.23 2.04 -11.93
N ARG A 25 -3.09 1.61 -11.39
CA ARG A 25 -1.95 2.49 -11.09
C ARG A 25 -0.65 1.86 -11.57
N TRP A 26 0.39 2.68 -11.55
CA TRP A 26 1.76 2.23 -11.70
C TRP A 26 2.47 2.47 -10.37
N ALA A 27 3.06 1.42 -9.82
CA ALA A 27 3.97 1.56 -8.70
C ALA A 27 5.41 1.70 -9.21
N MET A 28 6.21 2.45 -8.45
CA MET A 28 7.65 2.57 -8.67
C MET A 28 8.35 1.82 -7.55
N LEU A 29 9.00 0.70 -7.88
CA LEU A 29 9.81 -0.06 -6.94
C LEU A 29 11.25 0.42 -7.03
N GLU A 30 11.80 0.88 -5.91
CA GLU A 30 13.19 1.30 -5.81
C GLU A 30 14.01 0.22 -5.10
N GLY A 31 15.13 -0.19 -5.72
CA GLY A 31 16.04 -1.16 -5.11
C GLY A 31 16.74 -0.60 -3.85
N PRO A 32 17.29 -1.46 -2.98
CA PRO A 32 17.90 -1.05 -1.70
C PRO A 32 19.04 -0.04 -1.80
N LEU A 33 19.70 0.04 -2.96
CA LEU A 33 20.79 0.97 -3.27
C LEU A 33 20.35 2.17 -4.12
N GLY A 34 19.04 2.41 -4.27
CA GLY A 34 18.46 3.54 -5.00
C GLY A 34 18.59 3.51 -6.53
N GLY A 35 19.23 2.48 -7.11
CA GLY A 35 19.59 2.43 -8.52
C GLY A 35 18.56 1.81 -9.46
N LEU A 36 17.84 0.77 -9.03
CA LEU A 36 16.84 0.11 -9.88
C LEU A 36 15.46 0.68 -9.58
N LYS A 37 14.90 1.44 -10.52
CA LYS A 37 13.52 1.91 -10.49
C LYS A 37 12.70 1.10 -11.49
N ARG A 38 11.90 0.15 -10.99
CA ARG A 38 11.01 -0.67 -11.83
C ARG A 38 9.59 -0.12 -11.73
N ARG A 39 8.97 0.13 -12.88
CA ARG A 39 7.56 0.52 -12.94
C ARG A 39 6.68 -0.72 -13.10
N VAL A 40 5.82 -1.00 -12.14
CA VAL A 40 4.97 -2.19 -12.11
C VAL A 40 3.49 -1.78 -12.21
N PRO A 41 2.73 -2.28 -13.19
CA PRO A 41 1.29 -2.05 -13.23
C PRO A 41 0.62 -2.80 -12.07
N LEU A 42 -0.34 -2.14 -11.45
CA LEU A 42 -1.20 -2.75 -10.45
C LEU A 42 -2.66 -2.34 -10.68
N THR A 43 -3.56 -3.27 -10.37
CA THR A 43 -4.98 -2.97 -10.22
C THR A 43 -5.39 -3.19 -8.78
N ALA A 44 -6.23 -2.32 -8.26
CA ALA A 44 -6.75 -2.44 -6.91
C ALA A 44 -8.24 -2.15 -6.85
N ALA A 45 -8.90 -2.81 -5.91
CA ALA A 45 -10.31 -2.58 -5.60
C ALA A 45 -10.54 -2.82 -4.12
N GLY A 46 -11.35 -1.96 -3.51
CA GLY A 46 -11.78 -2.21 -2.15
C GLY A 46 -13.24 -1.93 -1.90
N ARG A 47 -13.64 -2.23 -0.67
CA ARG A 47 -14.99 -2.02 -0.15
C ARG A 47 -14.92 -1.86 1.36
N GLU A 48 -15.90 -1.16 1.90
CA GLU A 48 -16.13 -1.11 3.32
C GLU A 48 -16.85 -2.39 3.80
N LEU A 49 -16.51 -2.82 4.99
CA LEU A 49 -17.09 -3.95 5.70
C LEU A 49 -18.13 -3.46 6.73
N PRO A 50 -19.07 -4.32 7.18
CA PRO A 50 -20.12 -3.91 8.12
C PRO A 50 -19.63 -3.37 9.46
N ASP A 51 -18.42 -3.74 9.88
CA ASP A 51 -17.77 -3.30 11.12
C ASP A 51 -16.97 -1.98 10.96
N GLY A 52 -17.01 -1.36 9.78
CA GLY A 52 -16.30 -0.12 9.45
C GLY A 52 -14.83 -0.32 9.05
N ALA A 53 -14.35 -1.57 8.97
CA ALA A 53 -13.06 -1.87 8.35
C ALA A 53 -13.17 -1.84 6.81
N PHE A 54 -12.03 -1.88 6.12
CA PHE A 54 -11.98 -1.98 4.66
C PHE A 54 -11.32 -3.29 4.24
N ALA A 55 -11.92 -3.96 3.25
CA ALA A 55 -11.25 -5.00 2.50
C ALA A 55 -10.71 -4.38 1.20
N PHE A 56 -9.41 -4.50 0.96
CA PHE A 56 -8.74 -3.90 -0.20
C PHE A 56 -7.84 -4.95 -0.85
N SER A 57 -8.04 -5.20 -2.13
CA SER A 57 -7.27 -6.19 -2.89
C SER A 57 -6.45 -5.50 -3.96
N GLU A 58 -5.20 -5.93 -4.10
CA GLU A 58 -4.27 -5.45 -5.11
C GLU A 58 -3.72 -6.62 -5.91
N THR A 59 -3.56 -6.43 -7.21
CA THR A 59 -2.94 -7.38 -8.12
C THR A 59 -1.84 -6.65 -8.87
N TRP A 60 -0.62 -7.12 -8.68
CA TRP A 60 0.60 -6.58 -9.26
C TRP A 60 1.06 -7.50 -10.38
N THR A 61 1.37 -6.95 -11.55
CA THR A 61 1.82 -7.74 -12.69
C THR A 61 3.24 -7.35 -13.05
N PHE A 62 4.18 -8.24 -12.80
CA PHE A 62 5.58 -8.05 -13.13
C PHE A 62 5.90 -8.49 -14.57
N ASP A 63 7.06 -8.09 -15.07
CA ASP A 63 7.56 -8.53 -16.37
C ASP A 63 7.61 -10.07 -16.42
N GLU A 64 7.36 -10.63 -17.60
CA GLU A 64 7.25 -12.08 -17.84
C GLU A 64 6.01 -12.77 -17.23
N GLY A 65 5.03 -12.00 -16.73
CA GLY A 65 3.72 -12.51 -16.33
C GLY A 65 3.62 -13.01 -14.89
N GLN A 66 4.66 -12.82 -14.07
CA GLN A 66 4.58 -13.07 -12.63
C GLN A 66 3.52 -12.14 -12.01
N VAL A 67 2.64 -12.72 -11.18
CA VAL A 67 1.58 -11.98 -10.49
C VAL A 67 1.79 -12.09 -8.98
N ASP A 68 1.57 -10.98 -8.28
CA ASP A 68 1.56 -10.91 -6.83
C ASP A 68 0.24 -10.28 -6.36
N GLU A 69 -0.39 -10.89 -5.36
CA GLU A 69 -1.69 -10.44 -4.83
C GLU A 69 -1.56 -10.08 -3.36
N LEU A 70 -2.15 -8.95 -2.99
CA LEU A 70 -2.34 -8.54 -1.60
C LEU A 70 -3.83 -8.44 -1.28
N ARG A 71 -4.20 -8.93 -0.11
CA ARG A 71 -5.58 -8.93 0.43
C ARG A 71 -5.58 -8.30 1.81
N TRP A 72 -5.64 -6.99 1.79
CA TRP A 72 -5.61 -6.17 2.98
C TRP A 72 -6.95 -6.18 3.72
N LEU A 73 -6.87 -6.33 5.04
CA LEU A 73 -7.87 -5.85 5.98
C LEU A 73 -7.33 -4.59 6.65
N ILE A 74 -8.05 -3.48 6.54
CA ILE A 74 -7.62 -2.16 7.01
C ILE A 74 -8.58 -1.62 8.07
N LYS A 75 -8.01 -1.19 9.21
CA LYS A 75 -8.76 -0.62 10.34
C LYS A 75 -8.26 0.80 10.62
N LEU A 76 -9.19 1.75 10.70
CA LEU A 76 -8.86 3.11 11.12
C LEU A 76 -8.62 3.13 12.62
N VAL A 77 -7.50 3.71 13.06
CA VAL A 77 -7.17 3.87 14.49
C VAL A 77 -7.36 5.31 14.98
N GLY A 78 -7.81 6.20 14.10
CA GLY A 78 -8.11 7.61 14.41
C GLY A 78 -6.94 8.56 14.13
N GLY A 79 -7.24 9.86 14.05
CA GLY A 79 -6.22 10.89 13.81
C GLY A 79 -5.47 10.73 12.48
N GLY A 80 -6.16 10.27 11.43
CA GLY A 80 -5.56 10.00 10.11
C GLY A 80 -4.74 8.70 10.04
N LYS A 81 -4.67 7.92 11.11
CA LYS A 81 -3.87 6.68 11.17
C LYS A 81 -4.71 5.44 10.91
N PHE A 82 -4.09 4.41 10.37
CA PHE A 82 -4.69 3.08 10.19
C PHE A 82 -3.67 1.96 10.48
N GLU A 83 -4.22 0.77 10.68
CA GLU A 83 -3.49 -0.49 10.70
C GLU A 83 -3.98 -1.40 9.58
N GLY A 84 -3.05 -1.96 8.82
CA GLY A 84 -3.33 -2.93 7.76
C GLY A 84 -2.80 -4.30 8.11
N SER A 85 -3.49 -5.34 7.69
CA SER A 85 -3.01 -6.72 7.80
C SER A 85 -3.28 -7.48 6.51
N ASP A 86 -2.33 -8.32 6.14
CA ASP A 86 -2.44 -9.30 5.06
C ASP A 86 -1.60 -10.54 5.43
N PRO A 87 -1.94 -11.77 4.99
CA PRO A 87 -1.22 -12.98 5.38
C PRO A 87 0.27 -13.02 5.01
N SER A 88 0.72 -12.23 4.03
CA SER A 88 2.11 -12.16 3.59
C SER A 88 2.98 -11.20 4.43
N LEU A 89 2.36 -10.40 5.29
CA LEU A 89 3.05 -9.42 6.12
C LEU A 89 3.70 -10.05 7.35
N ASP A 90 4.85 -9.51 7.71
CA ASP A 90 5.47 -9.70 9.02
C ASP A 90 5.04 -8.57 9.96
N GLY A 91 3.93 -8.79 10.66
CA GLY A 91 3.30 -7.82 11.54
C GLY A 91 2.33 -6.85 10.82
N PRO A 92 1.69 -5.93 11.55
CA PRO A 92 0.74 -5.00 10.97
C PRO A 92 1.44 -3.90 10.17
N ALA A 93 0.88 -3.57 9.00
CA ALA A 93 1.20 -2.32 8.32
C ALA A 93 0.71 -1.14 9.16
N LYS A 94 1.51 -0.08 9.20
CA LYS A 94 1.16 1.19 9.84
C LYS A 94 1.08 2.26 8.79
N GLY A 95 0.07 3.11 8.84
CA GLY A 95 0.14 4.30 8.03
C GLY A 95 -0.68 5.46 8.53
N CYS A 96 -0.48 6.58 7.85
CA CYS A 96 -0.88 7.90 8.29
C CYS A 96 -1.20 8.78 7.08
N ALA A 97 -2.39 9.36 7.06
CA ALA A 97 -2.77 10.44 6.17
C ALA A 97 -2.54 11.79 6.84
N SER A 98 -1.95 12.73 6.10
CA SER A 98 -1.72 14.10 6.54
C SER A 98 -1.78 15.04 5.33
N GLY A 99 -2.68 16.02 5.38
CA GLY A 99 -3.00 16.87 4.23
C GLY A 99 -3.30 16.03 2.99
N CYS A 100 -2.62 16.31 1.88
CA CYS A 100 -2.80 15.62 0.60
C CYS A 100 -2.04 14.28 0.46
N ALA A 101 -1.27 13.86 1.47
CA ALA A 101 -0.43 12.68 1.37
C ALA A 101 -0.86 11.56 2.31
N PHE A 102 -0.53 10.35 1.91
CA PHE A 102 -0.69 9.14 2.69
C PHE A 102 0.60 8.33 2.67
N ASN A 103 1.03 7.88 3.84
CA ASN A 103 2.18 7.02 4.00
C ASN A 103 1.77 5.68 4.63
N CYS A 104 2.33 4.59 4.11
CA CYS A 104 2.16 3.24 4.63
C CYS A 104 3.53 2.55 4.73
N VAL A 105 3.84 2.00 5.90
CA VAL A 105 5.07 1.24 6.15
C VAL A 105 4.72 -0.17 6.61
N TYR A 106 5.39 -1.17 6.05
CA TYR A 106 5.19 -2.57 6.39
C TYR A 106 6.37 -3.43 5.94
N ILE A 107 6.39 -4.67 6.44
CA ILE A 107 7.37 -5.68 6.08
C ILE A 107 6.60 -6.87 5.52
N ARG A 108 7.02 -7.44 4.39
CA ARG A 108 6.38 -8.63 3.82
C ARG A 108 7.35 -9.52 3.06
N ASN A 109 6.94 -10.76 2.85
CA ASN A 109 7.59 -11.67 1.92
C ASN A 109 7.05 -11.41 0.50
N VAL A 110 7.94 -11.07 -0.42
CA VAL A 110 7.62 -10.91 -1.84
C VAL A 110 8.01 -12.18 -2.59
N PRO A 111 7.08 -12.78 -3.35
CA PRO A 111 7.39 -13.97 -4.14
C PRO A 111 8.35 -13.63 -5.29
N GLY A 112 9.38 -14.46 -5.42
CA GLY A 112 10.30 -14.50 -6.54
C GLY A 112 9.80 -15.43 -7.65
N ARG A 113 10.59 -15.56 -8.72
CA ARG A 113 10.15 -16.26 -9.95
C ARG A 113 10.18 -17.77 -9.79
N GLU A 114 11.10 -18.29 -8.98
CA GLU A 114 11.34 -19.72 -8.79
C GLU A 114 10.71 -20.25 -7.49
N GLY A 115 9.83 -19.46 -6.86
CA GLY A 115 9.13 -19.79 -5.63
C GLY A 115 9.89 -19.41 -4.35
N GLU A 116 11.09 -18.84 -4.48
CA GLU A 116 11.79 -18.16 -3.40
C GLU A 116 10.97 -16.96 -2.90
N THR A 117 11.14 -16.58 -1.64
CA THR A 117 10.56 -15.34 -1.12
C THR A 117 11.65 -14.45 -0.56
N THR A 118 11.53 -13.15 -0.80
CA THR A 118 12.44 -12.15 -0.25
C THR A 118 11.68 -11.28 0.73
N LYS A 119 12.19 -11.18 1.97
CA LYS A 119 11.64 -10.28 2.99
C LYS A 119 12.09 -8.85 2.69
N LEU A 120 11.13 -7.96 2.44
CA LEU A 120 11.39 -6.57 2.09
C LEU A 120 10.65 -5.62 3.03
N ASN A 121 11.25 -4.44 3.23
CA ASN A 121 10.64 -3.31 3.93
C ASN A 121 10.06 -2.34 2.90
N PHE A 122 8.82 -1.92 3.11
CA PHE A 122 8.10 -0.99 2.26
C PHE A 122 7.88 0.34 2.98
N ASP A 123 8.01 1.44 2.25
CA ASP A 123 7.72 2.82 2.67
C ASP A 123 7.00 3.52 1.52
N ASP A 124 5.70 3.27 1.44
CA ASP A 124 4.86 3.69 0.33
C ASP A 124 4.30 5.08 0.57
N TRP A 125 4.33 5.89 -0.48
CA TRP A 125 3.79 7.25 -0.47
C TRP A 125 2.76 7.40 -1.58
N LEU A 126 1.52 7.71 -1.19
CA LEU A 126 0.45 8.08 -2.09
C LEU A 126 0.18 9.59 -1.96
N ARG A 127 -0.05 10.21 -3.10
CA ARG A 127 -0.41 11.63 -3.25
C ARG A 127 -1.50 11.73 -4.31
#